data_AF-A0A949GPN6-F1
#
_entry.id   AF-A0A949GPN6-F1
#
_cell.length_a   1.000
_cell.length_b   1.000
_cell.length_c   1.000
_cell.angle_alpha   90.00
_cell.angle_beta   90.00
_cell.angle_gamma   90.00
#
_symmetry.space_group_name_H-M   'P 1'
#
loop_
_entity.id
_entity.type
_entity.pdbx_description
1 polymer ?
#
loop_
_entity_poly.entity_id
_entity_poly.type
_entity_poly.pdbx_seq_one_letter_code
_entity_poly.pdbx_strand_id
1 'polypeptide(L)'
;MRPQHAAIDDIDADYEILEAIGQHVDDMIERHAPNRVVHKTLRRWLMGHAELPEGEGAQVCLMTMAADLELFTPSASGRTAVDRLLNKTRPETPVERQALEALGAAQFRLVRIAGREGPDVVHLKDLVTGESLRLLDARISPAAAGLPTAMRLCPLASGRHVLISPPFALDEATVVAAMKFVRPGRPLGHRCAANLYRDVARHGFLPIPQHLVELDAAMLVEAIRDLEDHLTEVEHLALRWVGNGGAEETGDLVLEARHLASVDNLIDACGLYGQAGPDAPAGLKAAFERIADLQMETIAQRARAGVSGQADTLDTAAAAIANYVAQGAMKISARDLFQRLRTRWTHSASADPAGNATAATDLERVIQRIQALRAKTVDRGCTEDEAMAAAAKVAELLDRHDLTLDEVSVRGSDCHGVGVTTDRKRRAPVDSCMQPLARFCDCRVWSEESDGGTLRYVFFGLKADVEAARFLHDLIEISFETESAVFRHGEIYRMLRGGDRRVALNSFQVGLATGIAGKLAALKTARQGSAPKSTGFDLVAAKHAVVDEEIARLGLNFTSRTTTARRFVHGGAYAAGKAAGTLFEPNSVLAG
;
A
#
# COMPACT_ATOMS: atom_id res chain seq x y z
N MET A 1 36.37 19.19 56.94
CA MET A 1 35.32 18.18 56.80
C MET A 1 34.50 18.53 55.57
N ARG A 2 34.40 17.59 54.63
CA ARG A 2 33.64 17.62 53.35
C ARG A 2 32.12 17.79 53.57
N PRO A 3 31.29 18.02 52.52
CA PRO A 3 31.45 17.59 51.10
C PRO A 3 31.28 18.73 50.07
N GLN A 4 31.83 18.79 48.84
CA GLN A 4 32.22 17.82 47.78
C GLN A 4 31.14 16.77 47.45
N HIS A 5 29.92 17.22 47.15
CA HIS A 5 28.83 16.38 46.60
C HIS A 5 28.02 17.03 45.44
N ALA A 6 28.46 18.14 44.84
CA ALA A 6 27.64 18.90 43.88
C ALA A 6 27.93 18.62 42.38
N ALA A 7 28.48 17.47 42.00
CA ALA A 7 28.91 17.20 40.60
C ALA A 7 28.21 16.01 39.92
N ILE A 8 27.30 15.33 40.62
CA ILE A 8 26.59 14.13 40.13
C ILE A 8 25.17 14.46 39.64
N ASP A 9 24.60 15.61 40.02
CA ASP A 9 23.15 15.86 39.97
C ASP A 9 22.60 16.53 38.69
N ASP A 10 23.15 16.27 37.50
CA ASP A 10 22.35 16.53 36.29
C ASP A 10 22.85 15.81 35.04
N ILE A 11 22.92 14.47 35.08
CA ILE A 11 23.10 13.69 33.84
C ILE A 11 21.82 13.77 32.99
N ASP A 12 20.67 13.78 33.64
CA ASP A 12 19.36 13.82 32.99
C ASP A 12 19.15 15.11 32.19
N ALA A 13 19.46 16.31 32.73
CA ALA A 13 19.34 17.53 31.92
C ALA A 13 20.33 17.58 30.74
N ASP A 14 21.52 16.99 30.88
CA ASP A 14 22.44 16.89 29.74
C ASP A 14 21.89 15.93 28.65
N TYR A 15 21.13 14.89 29.04
CA TYR A 15 20.39 14.04 28.12
C TYR A 15 19.24 14.80 27.43
N GLU A 16 18.47 15.61 28.15
CA GLU A 16 17.45 16.47 27.53
C GLU A 16 18.05 17.43 26.48
N ILE A 17 19.23 17.98 26.77
CA ILE A 17 19.95 18.83 25.80
C ILE A 17 20.46 18.00 24.62
N LEU A 18 20.97 16.79 24.83
CA LEU A 18 21.35 15.86 23.75
C LEU A 18 20.16 15.53 22.84
N GLU A 19 18.99 15.21 23.40
CA GLU A 19 17.77 14.96 22.62
C GLU A 19 17.38 16.18 21.77
N ALA A 20 17.41 17.38 22.34
CA ALA A 20 17.14 18.62 21.62
C ALA A 20 18.18 18.89 20.51
N ILE A 21 19.46 18.58 20.73
CA ILE A 21 20.50 18.65 19.68
C ILE A 21 20.16 17.65 18.56
N GLY A 22 19.80 16.42 18.91
CA GLY A 22 19.40 15.37 17.96
C GLY A 22 18.28 15.83 17.04
N GLN A 23 17.19 16.32 17.62
CA GLN A 23 16.05 16.84 16.85
C GLN A 23 16.45 17.94 15.85
N HIS A 24 17.31 18.88 16.26
CA HIS A 24 17.79 19.91 15.34
C HIS A 24 18.69 19.37 14.23
N VAL A 25 19.49 18.35 14.50
CA VAL A 25 20.33 17.69 13.49
C VAL A 25 19.45 16.96 12.47
N ASP A 26 18.44 16.21 12.93
CA ASP A 26 17.53 15.47 12.06
C ASP A 26 16.72 16.42 11.16
N ASP A 27 16.13 17.47 11.73
CA ASP A 27 15.46 18.56 11.00
C ASP A 27 16.35 19.18 9.91
N MET A 28 17.65 19.34 10.20
CA MET A 28 18.60 19.88 9.21
C MET A 28 18.92 18.85 8.12
N ILE A 29 19.08 17.57 8.45
CA ILE A 29 19.35 16.52 7.47
C ILE A 29 18.20 16.45 6.47
N GLU A 30 16.96 16.41 6.93
CA GLU A 30 15.77 16.40 6.07
C GLU A 30 15.72 17.60 5.11
N ARG A 31 16.02 18.81 5.62
CA ARG A 31 15.87 20.05 4.85
C ARG A 31 17.06 20.37 3.97
N HIS A 32 18.28 19.99 4.36
CA HIS A 32 19.52 20.52 3.77
C HIS A 32 20.46 19.44 3.23
N ALA A 33 20.26 18.18 3.64
CA ALA A 33 20.96 17.02 3.12
C ALA A 33 19.97 15.94 2.65
N PRO A 34 19.02 16.26 1.73
CA PRO A 34 18.11 15.24 1.22
C PRO A 34 18.90 14.11 0.57
N ASN A 35 18.34 12.89 0.57
CA ASN A 35 19.02 11.67 0.13
C ASN A 35 19.86 11.85 -1.15
N ARG A 36 19.37 12.59 -2.14
CA ARG A 36 20.10 12.88 -3.39
C ARG A 36 21.46 13.59 -3.19
N VAL A 37 21.58 14.51 -2.23
CA VAL A 37 22.82 15.25 -1.95
C VAL A 37 23.82 14.35 -1.23
N VAL A 38 23.36 13.60 -0.22
CA VAL A 38 24.17 12.61 0.52
C VAL A 38 24.70 11.53 -0.44
N HIS A 39 23.83 10.97 -1.29
CA HIS A 39 24.22 10.00 -2.33
C HIS A 39 25.22 10.58 -3.33
N LYS A 40 25.11 11.87 -3.69
CA LYS A 40 26.09 12.55 -4.55
C LYS A 40 27.46 12.64 -3.86
N THR A 41 27.50 12.86 -2.55
CA THR A 41 28.73 12.92 -1.75
C THR A 41 29.38 11.56 -1.63
N LEU A 42 28.60 10.52 -1.33
CA LEU A 42 29.06 9.14 -1.33
C LEU A 42 29.58 8.71 -2.70
N ARG A 43 28.83 8.96 -3.78
CA ARG A 43 29.28 8.66 -5.15
C ARG A 43 30.63 9.33 -5.43
N ARG A 44 30.85 10.57 -4.98
CA ARG A 44 32.15 11.28 -5.14
C ARG A 44 33.28 10.59 -4.39
N TRP A 45 33.04 10.08 -3.18
CA TRP A 45 34.07 9.37 -2.41
C TRP A 45 34.43 8.04 -3.05
N LEU A 46 33.42 7.32 -3.54
CA LEU A 46 33.54 5.98 -4.11
C LEU A 46 33.87 5.97 -5.61
N MET A 47 34.00 7.12 -6.28
CA MET A 47 34.42 7.16 -7.68
C MET A 47 35.78 6.46 -7.85
N GLY A 48 35.80 5.39 -8.66
CA GLY A 48 36.98 4.58 -8.93
C GLY A 48 37.21 3.40 -7.96
N HIS A 49 36.31 3.19 -6.99
CA HIS A 49 36.28 2.02 -6.12
C HIS A 49 35.04 1.17 -6.48
N ALA A 50 35.26 -0.11 -6.79
CA ALA A 50 34.24 -0.98 -7.38
C ALA A 50 33.32 -1.64 -6.33
N GLU A 51 33.76 -1.75 -5.08
CA GLU A 51 33.06 -2.49 -4.03
C GLU A 51 32.57 -1.50 -2.95
N LEU A 52 31.27 -1.55 -2.68
CA LEU A 52 30.67 -0.90 -1.51
C LEU A 52 31.10 -1.69 -0.27
N PRO A 53 31.35 -1.05 0.89
CA PRO A 53 31.63 -1.78 2.12
C PRO A 53 30.51 -2.78 2.42
N GLU A 54 30.87 -4.05 2.62
CA GLU A 54 29.94 -5.12 2.93
C GLU A 54 29.38 -4.96 4.36
N GLY A 55 28.06 -5.11 4.51
CA GLY A 55 27.34 -5.04 5.79
C GLY A 55 26.43 -3.81 5.94
N GLU A 56 25.17 -4.03 6.28
CA GLU A 56 24.13 -2.98 6.41
C GLU A 56 24.56 -1.82 7.33
N GLY A 57 25.27 -2.12 8.43
CA GLY A 57 25.79 -1.11 9.35
C GLY A 57 26.83 -0.17 8.74
N ALA A 58 27.64 -0.64 7.78
CA ALA A 58 28.66 0.19 7.14
C ALA A 58 28.04 1.22 6.19
N GLN A 59 26.97 0.85 5.47
CA GLN A 59 26.27 1.75 4.56
C GLN A 59 25.55 2.88 5.32
N VAL A 60 24.85 2.56 6.40
CA VAL A 60 24.20 3.56 7.27
C VAL A 60 25.23 4.53 7.83
N CYS A 61 26.35 4.05 8.37
CA CYS A 61 27.40 4.92 8.89
C CYS A 61 28.01 5.84 7.82
N LEU A 62 28.21 5.35 6.59
CA LEU A 62 28.69 6.19 5.50
C LEU A 62 27.69 7.28 5.11
N MET A 63 26.39 6.96 5.09
CA MET A 63 25.34 7.96 4.88
C MET A 63 25.38 9.04 5.97
N THR A 64 25.52 8.65 7.24
CA THR A 64 25.63 9.60 8.36
C THR A 64 26.90 10.46 8.26
N MET A 65 28.04 9.89 7.84
CA MET A 65 29.28 10.65 7.60
C MET A 65 29.10 11.69 6.48
N ALA A 66 28.42 11.31 5.40
CA ALA A 66 28.14 12.21 4.30
C ALA A 66 27.18 13.33 4.73
N ALA A 67 26.14 13.03 5.52
CA ALA A 67 25.26 14.02 6.12
C ALA A 67 26.03 14.98 7.05
N ASP A 68 26.84 14.46 7.98
CA ASP A 68 27.71 15.26 8.85
C ASP A 68 28.59 16.22 8.04
N LEU A 69 29.21 15.73 6.96
CA LEU A 69 30.04 16.58 6.13
C LEU A 69 29.24 17.70 5.46
N GLU A 70 28.05 17.41 4.92
CA GLU A 70 27.22 18.42 4.25
C GLU A 70 26.72 19.50 5.23
N LEU A 71 26.40 19.13 6.47
CA LEU A 71 25.97 20.09 7.49
C LEU A 71 27.06 21.09 7.87
N PHE A 72 28.31 20.64 7.95
CA PHE A 72 29.44 21.43 8.41
C PHE A 72 30.36 21.94 7.30
N THR A 73 30.04 21.67 6.03
CA THR A 73 30.76 22.23 4.87
C THR A 73 30.20 23.62 4.55
N PRO A 74 31.03 24.68 4.55
CA PRO A 74 30.58 26.01 4.15
C PRO A 74 30.11 26.03 2.69
N SER A 75 28.99 26.69 2.43
CA SER A 75 28.55 26.96 1.05
C SER A 75 29.37 28.09 0.41
N ALA A 76 29.02 28.48 -0.82
CA ALA A 76 29.66 29.61 -1.50
C ALA A 76 29.58 30.94 -0.71
N SER A 77 28.59 31.09 0.18
CA SER A 77 28.47 32.26 1.07
C SER A 77 29.37 32.19 2.31
N GLY A 78 30.16 31.13 2.47
CA GLY A 78 31.01 30.90 3.63
C GLY A 78 30.28 30.41 4.88
N ARG A 79 28.95 30.26 4.83
CA ARG A 79 28.12 29.76 5.93
C ARG A 79 27.77 28.28 5.75
N THR A 80 27.83 27.52 6.85
CA THR A 80 27.41 26.11 6.97
C THR A 80 25.88 25.99 7.08
N ALA A 81 25.35 24.77 7.08
CA ALA A 81 23.92 24.53 7.37
C ALA A 81 23.57 24.93 8.81
N VAL A 82 24.46 24.59 9.75
CA VAL A 82 24.36 24.97 11.17
C VAL A 82 24.33 26.49 11.32
N ASP A 83 25.22 27.23 10.67
CA ASP A 83 25.21 28.70 10.73
C ASP A 83 23.89 29.28 10.23
N ARG A 84 23.26 28.67 9.22
CA ARG A 84 21.96 29.11 8.70
C ARG A 84 20.83 28.82 9.68
N LEU A 85 20.86 27.67 10.36
CA LEU A 85 19.93 27.32 11.43
C LEU A 85 20.03 28.35 12.56
N LEU A 86 21.22 28.56 13.11
CA LEU A 86 21.46 29.47 14.25
C LEU A 86 21.03 30.91 13.96
N ASN A 87 21.17 31.37 12.72
CA ASN A 87 20.72 32.71 12.32
C ASN A 87 19.19 32.83 12.16
N LYS A 88 18.49 31.72 11.90
CA LYS A 88 17.05 31.72 11.61
C LYS A 88 16.22 31.35 12.84
N THR A 89 16.71 30.43 13.66
CA THR A 89 15.97 29.87 14.80
C THR A 89 16.06 30.81 16.00
N ARG A 90 14.94 30.98 16.71
CA ARG A 90 14.88 31.68 18.00
C ARG A 90 14.49 30.66 19.05
N PRO A 91 15.33 30.38 20.06
CA PRO A 91 15.03 29.36 21.05
C PRO A 91 13.83 29.78 21.91
N GLU A 92 12.87 28.89 22.05
CA GLU A 92 11.65 29.07 22.84
C GLU A 92 11.87 28.61 24.30
N THR A 93 12.76 27.63 24.51
CA THR A 93 13.05 27.07 25.85
C THR A 93 14.53 27.25 26.26
N PRO A 94 14.85 27.18 27.57
CA PRO A 94 16.24 27.16 28.03
C PRO A 94 17.05 25.96 27.52
N VAL A 95 16.43 24.79 27.37
CA VAL A 95 17.06 23.57 26.83
C VAL A 95 17.41 23.77 25.36
N GLU A 96 16.46 24.28 24.57
CA GLU A 96 16.68 24.57 23.15
C GLU A 96 17.78 25.62 22.94
N ARG A 97 17.85 26.64 23.81
CA ARG A 97 18.93 27.63 23.78
C ARG A 97 20.30 26.97 23.97
N GLN A 98 20.42 26.12 24.99
CA GLN A 98 21.67 25.40 25.27
C GLN A 98 22.03 24.43 24.13
N ALA A 99 21.06 23.75 23.54
CA ALA A 99 21.26 22.87 22.40
C ALA A 99 21.83 23.63 21.18
N LEU A 100 21.22 24.78 20.83
CA LEU A 100 21.68 25.62 19.72
C LEU A 100 23.07 26.22 20.00
N GLU A 101 23.36 26.65 21.23
CA GLU A 101 24.68 27.13 21.63
C GLU A 101 25.75 26.02 21.52
N ALA A 102 25.45 24.81 22.02
CA ALA A 102 26.34 23.65 21.94
C ALA A 102 26.58 23.21 20.48
N LEU A 103 25.53 23.24 19.64
CA LEU A 103 25.65 22.93 18.21
C LEU A 103 26.49 23.98 17.46
N GLY A 104 26.35 25.26 17.81
CA GLY A 104 27.20 26.33 17.27
C GLY A 104 28.67 26.24 17.70
N ALA A 105 28.92 25.61 18.86
CA ALA A 105 30.26 25.34 19.38
C ALA A 105 30.83 23.98 18.94
N ALA A 106 30.12 23.24 18.06
CA ALA A 106 30.51 21.89 17.66
C ALA A 106 31.90 21.86 16.98
N GLN A 107 32.73 20.91 17.37
CA GLN A 107 34.09 20.76 16.86
C GLN A 107 34.36 19.34 16.40
N PHE A 108 34.99 19.20 15.24
CA PHE A 108 35.54 17.93 14.80
C PHE A 108 36.88 17.71 15.51
N ARG A 109 37.02 16.62 16.25
CA ARG A 109 38.17 16.31 17.09
C ARG A 109 38.69 14.91 16.79
N LEU A 110 40.01 14.78 16.88
CA LEU A 110 40.70 13.50 16.83
C LEU A 110 41.02 13.10 18.27
N VAL A 111 40.46 11.99 18.72
CA VAL A 111 40.49 11.59 20.13
C VAL A 111 40.90 10.13 20.28
N ARG A 112 41.33 9.75 21.47
CA ARG A 112 41.50 8.36 21.88
C ARG A 112 40.58 8.07 23.06
N ILE A 113 39.86 6.97 22.99
CA ILE A 113 38.98 6.52 24.09
C ILE A 113 39.89 6.06 25.23
N ALA A 114 39.87 6.75 26.36
CA ALA A 114 40.71 6.44 27.51
C ALA A 114 40.07 5.38 28.41
N GLY A 115 38.74 5.31 28.44
CA GLY A 115 37.95 4.42 29.29
C GLY A 115 36.56 5.01 29.53
N ARG A 116 35.87 4.54 30.56
CA ARG A 116 34.55 5.06 30.95
C ARG A 116 34.43 5.19 32.47
N GLU A 117 33.54 6.07 32.90
CA GLU A 117 33.11 6.29 34.27
C GLU A 117 31.61 5.98 34.34
N GLY A 118 31.26 4.81 34.88
CA GLY A 118 29.88 4.35 34.93
C GLY A 118 29.27 4.03 33.56
N PRO A 119 27.94 3.95 33.47
CA PRO A 119 27.24 3.62 32.23
C PRO A 119 27.21 4.79 31.24
N ASP A 120 27.20 6.05 31.67
CA ASP A 120 26.84 7.15 30.74
C ASP A 120 28.04 7.96 30.24
N VAL A 121 29.19 7.90 30.93
CA VAL A 121 30.32 8.80 30.66
C VAL A 121 31.52 8.06 30.13
N VAL A 122 31.99 8.45 28.94
CA VAL A 122 33.21 7.97 28.29
C VAL A 122 34.31 9.03 28.43
N HIS A 123 35.49 8.64 28.90
CA HIS A 123 36.65 9.51 28.94
C HIS A 123 37.37 9.48 27.61
N LEU A 124 37.64 10.66 27.05
CA LEU A 124 38.38 10.83 25.82
C LEU A 124 39.64 11.64 26.09
N LYS A 125 40.69 11.37 25.32
CA LYS A 125 41.89 12.19 25.26
C LYS A 125 42.02 12.80 23.86
N ASP A 126 41.99 14.12 23.78
CA ASP A 126 42.21 14.84 22.52
C ASP A 126 43.66 14.64 22.07
N LEU A 127 43.84 14.08 20.86
CA LEU A 127 45.16 13.76 20.32
C LEU A 127 45.91 14.98 19.78
N VAL A 128 45.20 16.09 19.57
CA VAL A 128 45.77 17.35 19.09
C VAL A 128 46.18 18.24 20.25
N THR A 129 45.30 18.41 21.24
CA THR A 129 45.53 19.34 22.36
C THR A 129 46.05 18.65 23.62
N GLY A 130 45.87 17.34 23.76
CA GLY A 130 46.15 16.58 24.98
C GLY A 130 45.10 16.74 26.07
N GLU A 131 44.03 17.50 25.81
CA GLU A 131 42.91 17.75 26.73
C GLU A 131 42.16 16.45 27.06
N SER A 132 41.71 16.32 28.31
CA SER A 132 40.82 15.23 28.71
C SER A 132 39.37 15.69 28.63
N LEU A 133 38.55 14.97 27.87
CA LEU A 133 37.14 15.29 27.63
C LEU A 133 36.26 14.20 28.25
N ARG A 134 35.04 14.58 28.61
CA ARG A 134 33.99 13.67 29.10
C ARG A 134 32.87 13.64 28.07
N LEU A 135 32.67 12.51 27.40
CA LEU A 135 31.60 12.29 26.44
C LEU A 135 30.43 11.61 27.15
N LEU A 136 29.22 12.13 26.96
CA LEU A 136 27.98 11.47 27.34
C LEU A 136 27.58 10.49 26.24
N ASP A 137 27.81 9.19 26.45
CA ASP A 137 27.40 8.13 25.53
C ASP A 137 27.32 6.78 26.28
N ALA A 138 26.11 6.22 26.40
CA ALA A 138 25.89 4.95 27.08
C ALA A 138 26.26 3.72 26.22
N ARG A 139 26.38 3.89 24.90
CA ARG A 139 26.48 2.82 23.91
C ARG A 139 27.91 2.35 23.72
N ILE A 140 28.92 3.21 23.84
CA ILE A 140 30.33 2.82 23.63
C ILE A 140 30.76 1.78 24.68
N SER A 141 31.21 0.61 24.23
CA SER A 141 31.65 -0.50 25.08
C SER A 141 32.99 -0.20 25.77
N PRO A 142 33.27 -0.72 26.99
CA PRO A 142 34.61 -0.66 27.59
C PRO A 142 35.70 -1.26 26.70
N ALA A 143 35.35 -2.20 25.80
CA ALA A 143 36.26 -2.80 24.84
C ALA A 143 36.82 -1.79 23.82
N ALA A 144 36.21 -0.61 23.70
CA ALA A 144 36.70 0.47 22.85
C ALA A 144 37.89 1.23 23.46
N ALA A 145 38.26 0.98 24.72
CA ALA A 145 39.37 1.66 25.37
C ALA A 145 40.69 1.46 24.60
N GLY A 146 41.41 2.56 24.41
CA GLY A 146 42.66 2.62 23.65
C GLY A 146 42.48 2.92 22.16
N LEU A 147 41.28 2.76 21.60
CA LEU A 147 41.06 3.00 20.16
C LEU A 147 41.11 4.51 19.83
N PRO A 148 41.86 4.91 18.81
CA PRO A 148 41.76 6.26 18.27
C PRO A 148 40.53 6.36 17.36
N THR A 149 39.91 7.54 17.35
CA THR A 149 38.68 7.83 16.59
C THR A 149 38.61 9.32 16.26
N ALA A 150 37.75 9.69 15.32
CA ALA A 150 37.41 11.06 15.04
C ALA A 150 35.92 11.29 15.25
N MET A 151 35.57 12.37 15.95
CA MET A 151 34.22 12.64 16.42
C MET A 151 33.92 14.13 16.29
N ARG A 152 32.67 14.47 15.96
CA ARG A 152 32.14 15.81 16.11
C ARG A 152 31.45 15.93 17.46
N LEU A 153 32.03 16.76 18.32
CA LEU A 153 31.63 16.92 19.69
C LEU A 153 31.02 18.31 19.92
N CYS A 154 29.85 18.33 20.56
CA CYS A 154 29.18 19.53 21.06
C CYS A 154 29.50 19.69 22.55
N PRO A 155 30.19 20.77 22.97
CA PRO A 155 30.45 21.01 24.38
C PRO A 155 29.18 21.51 25.08
N LEU A 156 28.89 20.95 26.26
CA LEU A 156 27.80 21.38 27.14
C LEU A 156 28.29 22.31 28.24
N ALA A 157 27.39 23.08 28.84
CA ALA A 157 27.69 23.98 29.96
C ALA A 157 28.22 23.22 31.20
N SER A 158 27.83 21.95 31.36
CA SER A 158 28.32 21.04 32.41
C SER A 158 29.80 20.66 32.28
N GLY A 159 30.43 20.97 31.13
CA GLY A 159 31.78 20.52 30.76
C GLY A 159 31.80 19.11 30.14
N ARG A 160 30.66 18.43 30.04
CA ARG A 160 30.51 17.20 29.25
C ARG A 160 30.36 17.55 27.76
N HIS A 161 30.47 16.54 26.92
CA HIS A 161 30.36 16.64 25.47
C HIS A 161 29.33 15.65 24.96
N VAL A 162 28.69 16.00 23.85
CA VAL A 162 27.74 15.16 23.14
C VAL A 162 28.28 14.85 21.75
N LEU A 163 28.08 13.62 21.28
CA LEU A 163 28.50 13.16 19.96
C LEU A 163 27.38 13.36 18.93
N ILE A 164 27.67 14.02 17.81
CA ILE A 164 26.71 14.22 16.70
C ILE A 164 27.18 13.65 15.36
N SER A 165 28.28 12.92 15.34
CA SER A 165 28.81 12.22 14.17
C SER A 165 28.91 10.72 14.44
N PRO A 166 28.89 9.84 13.42
CA PRO A 166 29.06 8.41 13.65
C PRO A 166 30.47 8.12 14.19
N PRO A 167 30.62 7.34 15.27
CA PRO A 167 31.92 6.95 15.80
C PRO A 167 32.51 5.79 14.98
N PHE A 168 33.81 5.84 14.71
CA PHE A 168 34.54 4.78 13.99
C PHE A 168 35.97 4.65 14.49
N ALA A 169 36.51 3.45 14.47
CA ALA A 169 37.89 3.20 14.83
C ALA A 169 38.80 3.67 13.68
N LEU A 170 39.92 4.29 14.07
CA LEU A 170 41.01 4.63 13.18
C LEU A 170 42.17 3.68 13.41
N ASP A 171 42.91 3.36 12.34
CA ASP A 171 44.24 2.81 12.50
C ASP A 171 45.27 3.94 12.72
N GLU A 172 46.47 3.57 13.16
CA GLU A 172 47.53 4.55 13.43
C GLU A 172 48.02 5.27 12.16
N ALA A 173 47.91 4.66 10.97
CA ALA A 173 48.30 5.29 9.71
C ALA A 173 47.33 6.43 9.33
N THR A 174 46.03 6.20 9.48
CA THR A 174 44.98 7.20 9.27
C THR A 174 45.05 8.30 10.33
N VAL A 175 45.39 8.00 11.59
CA VAL A 175 45.69 9.02 12.61
C VAL A 175 46.85 9.92 12.15
N VAL A 176 47.97 9.35 11.70
CA VAL A 176 49.11 10.12 11.19
C VAL A 176 48.73 10.98 9.99
N ALA A 177 47.88 10.46 9.09
CA ALA A 177 47.36 11.22 7.96
C ALA A 177 46.49 12.41 8.40
N ALA A 178 45.58 12.19 9.37
CA ALA A 178 44.73 13.24 9.93
C ALA A 178 45.52 14.34 10.64
N MET A 179 46.60 13.98 11.33
CA MET A 179 47.48 14.92 12.03
C MET A 179 48.12 15.96 11.09
N LYS A 180 48.21 15.69 9.78
CA LYS A 180 48.70 16.67 8.78
C LYS A 180 47.76 17.87 8.59
N PHE A 181 46.50 17.77 9.02
CA PHE A 181 45.53 18.87 8.96
C PHE A 181 45.59 19.79 10.19
N VAL A 182 46.32 19.40 11.24
CA VAL A 182 46.44 20.18 12.48
C VAL A 182 47.14 21.50 12.20
N ARG A 183 46.58 22.57 12.76
CA ARG A 183 47.19 23.89 12.77
C ARG A 183 47.15 24.44 14.20
N PRO A 184 48.25 24.99 14.74
CA PRO A 184 48.26 25.54 16.08
C PRO A 184 47.12 26.54 16.32
N GLY A 185 46.37 26.34 17.40
CA GLY A 185 45.27 27.22 17.81
C GLY A 185 44.03 27.19 16.91
N ARG A 186 43.91 26.25 15.95
CA ARG A 186 42.71 26.09 15.13
C ARG A 186 42.11 24.69 15.27
N PRO A 187 40.78 24.57 15.43
CA PRO A 187 40.13 23.27 15.44
C PRO A 187 40.25 22.59 14.08
N LEU A 188 40.16 21.25 14.05
CA LEU A 188 40.09 20.52 12.80
C LEU A 188 38.79 20.89 12.08
N GLY A 189 38.92 21.30 10.82
CA GLY A 189 37.79 21.74 10.01
C GLY A 189 37.21 20.65 9.11
N HIS A 190 36.16 21.00 8.37
CA HIS A 190 35.47 20.13 7.40
C HIS A 190 36.41 19.45 6.38
N ARG A 191 37.56 20.06 6.04
CA ARG A 191 38.54 19.43 5.12
C ARG A 191 39.20 18.19 5.70
N CYS A 192 39.46 18.18 7.02
CA CYS A 192 39.98 17.01 7.71
C CYS A 192 38.91 15.90 7.72
N ALA A 193 37.69 16.24 8.15
CA ALA A 193 36.55 15.32 8.14
C ALA A 193 36.30 14.72 6.75
N ALA A 194 36.26 15.55 5.69
CA ALA A 194 36.08 15.09 4.31
C ALA A 194 37.18 14.15 3.80
N ASN A 195 38.41 14.31 4.31
CA ASN A 195 39.52 13.43 3.95
C ASN A 195 39.39 12.09 4.69
N LEU A 196 39.16 12.15 6.00
CA LEU A 196 38.96 10.96 6.85
C LEU A 196 37.76 10.12 6.42
N TYR A 197 36.59 10.71 6.24
CA TYR A 197 35.40 9.96 5.83
C TYR A 197 35.57 9.32 4.45
N ARG A 198 36.28 9.99 3.54
CA ARG A 198 36.62 9.41 2.24
C ARG A 198 37.60 8.25 2.37
N ASP A 199 38.59 8.36 3.26
CA ASP A 199 39.56 7.30 3.53
C ASP A 199 38.85 6.05 4.08
N VAL A 200 38.00 6.23 5.07
CA VAL A 200 37.15 5.19 5.66
C VAL A 200 36.23 4.56 4.61
N ALA A 201 35.59 5.37 3.75
CA ALA A 201 34.73 4.88 2.68
C ALA A 201 35.48 4.00 1.66
N ARG A 202 36.79 4.17 1.50
CA ARG A 202 37.60 3.48 0.49
C ARG A 202 38.36 2.27 1.03
N HIS A 203 38.77 2.35 2.29
CA HIS A 203 39.66 1.37 2.92
C HIS A 203 38.97 0.53 3.99
N GLY A 204 37.70 0.81 4.27
CA GLY A 204 36.85 0.01 5.15
C GLY A 204 36.41 0.78 6.40
N PHE A 205 35.15 0.57 6.78
CA PHE A 205 34.59 1.09 8.03
C PHE A 205 34.83 0.08 9.16
N LEU A 206 35.49 0.54 10.22
CA LEU A 206 35.66 -0.23 11.45
C LEU A 206 34.78 0.38 12.55
N PRO A 207 33.67 -0.26 12.95
CA PRO A 207 32.83 0.26 14.01
C PRO A 207 33.59 0.28 15.34
N ILE A 208 33.32 1.29 16.18
CA ILE A 208 33.73 1.24 17.58
C ILE A 208 32.89 0.16 18.27
N PRO A 209 33.49 -0.71 19.11
CA PRO A 209 32.72 -1.65 19.93
C PRO A 209 31.64 -0.92 20.73
N GLN A 210 30.38 -1.31 20.53
CA GLN A 210 29.23 -0.81 21.29
C GLN A 210 28.71 -1.93 22.20
N HIS A 211 28.03 -1.57 23.29
CA HIS A 211 27.27 -2.51 24.07
C HIS A 211 26.17 -3.11 23.18
N LEU A 212 26.15 -4.45 23.07
CA LEU A 212 24.98 -5.16 22.59
C LEU A 212 23.88 -4.90 23.61
N VAL A 213 22.97 -3.97 23.30
CA VAL A 213 21.71 -3.89 24.02
C VAL A 213 21.00 -5.20 23.72
N GLU A 214 20.84 -6.07 24.72
CA GLU A 214 19.80 -7.10 24.65
C GLU A 214 18.49 -6.35 24.51
N LEU A 215 18.00 -6.28 23.27
CA LEU A 215 16.76 -5.58 22.94
C LEU A 215 15.65 -6.25 23.75
N ASP A 216 15.08 -5.52 24.71
CA ASP A 216 13.84 -5.95 25.31
C ASP A 216 12.71 -5.89 24.26
N ALA A 217 11.64 -6.64 24.48
CA ALA A 217 10.56 -6.80 23.51
C ALA A 217 9.85 -5.47 23.19
N ALA A 218 9.92 -4.44 24.04
CA ALA A 218 9.32 -3.15 23.80
C ALA A 218 10.22 -2.27 22.93
N MET A 219 11.53 -2.28 23.17
CA MET A 219 12.53 -1.60 22.34
C MET A 219 12.71 -2.26 20.97
N LEU A 220 12.48 -3.57 20.86
CA LEU A 220 12.43 -4.25 19.56
C LEU A 220 11.25 -3.74 18.71
N VAL A 221 10.10 -3.47 19.34
CA VAL A 221 8.91 -2.93 18.66
C VAL A 221 9.13 -1.47 18.26
N GLU A 222 9.82 -0.66 19.07
CA GLU A 222 10.22 0.71 18.68
C GLU A 222 11.32 0.74 17.62
N ALA A 223 12.31 -0.15 17.67
CA ALA A 223 13.35 -0.28 16.64
C ALA A 223 12.79 -0.81 15.31
N ILE A 224 11.79 -1.70 15.34
CA ILE A 224 11.02 -2.10 14.16
C ILE A 224 10.23 -0.91 13.60
N ARG A 225 9.75 -0.01 14.48
CA ARG A 225 9.09 1.25 14.11
C ARG A 225 10.05 2.22 13.42
N ASP A 226 11.29 2.36 13.90
CA ASP A 226 12.32 3.20 13.26
C ASP A 226 12.85 2.59 11.94
N LEU A 227 12.68 1.28 11.73
CA LEU A 227 12.93 0.57 10.46
C LEU A 227 11.75 0.68 9.47
N GLU A 228 10.60 1.25 9.86
CA GLU A 228 9.39 1.35 9.01
C GLU A 228 9.63 2.13 7.70
N ASP A 229 10.66 2.98 7.62
CA ASP A 229 10.99 3.73 6.41
C ASP A 229 11.75 2.91 5.33
N HIS A 230 12.19 1.69 5.65
CA HIS A 230 13.02 0.86 4.74
C HIS A 230 12.49 -0.55 4.50
N LEU A 231 11.47 -0.99 5.25
CA LEU A 231 10.84 -2.29 5.08
C LEU A 231 9.76 -2.23 4.00
N THR A 232 9.69 -3.27 3.18
CA THR A 232 8.55 -3.49 2.29
C THR A 232 7.29 -3.79 3.11
N GLU A 233 6.12 -3.48 2.55
CA GLU A 233 4.81 -3.80 3.16
C GLU A 233 4.70 -5.29 3.55
N VAL A 234 5.36 -6.17 2.80
CA VAL A 234 5.42 -7.62 3.05
C VAL A 234 6.27 -7.97 4.28
N GLU A 235 7.40 -7.29 4.47
CA GLU A 235 8.26 -7.49 5.64
C GLU A 235 7.59 -7.01 6.92
N HIS A 236 6.92 -5.85 6.86
CA HIS A 236 6.15 -5.32 7.99
C HIS A 236 5.06 -6.30 8.44
N LEU A 237 4.29 -6.80 7.46
CA LEU A 237 3.25 -7.79 7.71
C LEU A 237 3.81 -9.10 8.29
N ALA A 238 4.95 -9.59 7.76
CA ALA A 238 5.56 -10.83 8.23
C ALA A 238 6.08 -10.72 9.68
N LEU A 239 6.68 -9.59 10.05
CA LEU A 239 7.15 -9.34 11.42
C LEU A 239 5.99 -9.29 12.41
N ARG A 240 4.88 -8.64 12.06
CA ARG A 240 3.66 -8.63 12.88
C ARG A 240 3.04 -10.02 13.01
N TRP A 241 3.10 -10.84 11.96
CA TRP A 241 2.65 -12.24 12.00
C TRP A 241 3.45 -13.08 12.99
N VAL A 242 4.78 -12.91 13.00
CA VAL A 242 5.68 -13.59 13.95
C VAL A 242 5.44 -13.09 15.37
N GLY A 243 5.26 -11.78 15.56
CA GLY A 243 4.96 -11.16 16.85
C GLY A 243 3.69 -11.70 17.53
N ASN A 244 2.70 -12.14 16.75
CA ASN A 244 1.47 -12.79 17.22
C ASN A 244 1.63 -14.30 17.51
N GLY A 245 2.86 -14.79 17.70
CA GLY A 245 3.14 -16.17 18.09
C GLY A 245 3.14 -17.17 16.93
N GLY A 246 3.11 -16.69 15.67
CA GLY A 246 3.27 -17.52 14.47
C GLY A 246 2.19 -18.58 14.21
N ALA A 247 1.17 -18.68 15.07
CA ALA A 247 0.17 -19.76 15.06
C ALA A 247 -1.30 -19.28 15.16
N GLU A 248 -1.58 -18.13 15.77
CA GLU A 248 -2.93 -17.56 15.77
C GLU A 248 -3.11 -16.59 14.59
N GLU A 249 -3.73 -17.09 13.52
CA GLU A 249 -4.22 -16.27 12.42
C GLU A 249 -5.25 -15.27 12.94
N THR A 250 -4.81 -14.05 13.24
CA THR A 250 -5.73 -12.95 13.52
C THR A 250 -6.39 -12.56 12.20
N GLY A 251 -7.73 -12.50 12.17
CA GLY A 251 -8.48 -12.16 10.94
C GLY A 251 -8.00 -10.86 10.27
N ASP A 252 -7.50 -9.92 11.06
CA ASP A 252 -6.97 -8.64 10.60
C ASP A 252 -5.70 -8.79 9.73
N LEU A 253 -4.75 -9.67 10.11
CA LEU A 253 -3.52 -9.90 9.35
C LEU A 253 -3.80 -10.61 8.02
N VAL A 254 -4.77 -11.54 8.02
CA VAL A 254 -5.22 -12.21 6.80
C VAL A 254 -5.85 -11.19 5.86
N LEU A 255 -6.70 -10.29 6.36
CA LEU A 255 -7.32 -9.25 5.56
C LEU A 255 -6.28 -8.28 4.99
N GLU A 256 -5.29 -7.90 5.78
CA GLU A 256 -4.17 -7.04 5.37
C GLU A 256 -3.33 -7.70 4.25
N ALA A 257 -3.02 -9.00 4.37
CA ALA A 257 -2.35 -9.76 3.31
C ALA A 257 -3.13 -9.74 1.99
N ARG A 258 -4.47 -9.87 2.06
CA ARG A 258 -5.37 -9.81 0.90
C ARG A 258 -5.41 -8.40 0.31
N HIS A 259 -5.44 -7.35 1.14
CA HIS A 259 -5.38 -5.96 0.69
C HIS A 259 -4.08 -5.67 -0.07
N LEU A 260 -2.94 -6.14 0.45
CA LEU A 260 -1.62 -5.96 -0.15
C LEU A 260 -1.38 -6.87 -1.38
N ALA A 261 -2.31 -7.74 -1.76
CA ALA A 261 -2.11 -8.66 -2.87
C ALA A 261 -1.90 -7.91 -4.20
N SER A 262 -0.68 -7.98 -4.72
CA SER A 262 -0.24 -7.44 -6.02
C SER A 262 0.83 -8.35 -6.61
N VAL A 263 1.15 -8.17 -7.90
CA VAL A 263 2.24 -8.93 -8.54
C VAL A 263 3.57 -8.65 -7.83
N ASP A 264 3.86 -7.38 -7.56
CA ASP A 264 5.13 -6.97 -6.94
C ASP A 264 5.25 -7.54 -5.51
N ASN A 265 4.20 -7.39 -4.69
CA ASN A 265 4.24 -7.90 -3.32
C ASN A 265 4.29 -9.45 -3.26
N LEU A 266 3.68 -10.14 -4.24
CA LEU A 266 3.80 -11.60 -4.34
C LEU A 266 5.21 -12.04 -4.73
N ILE A 267 5.85 -11.30 -5.65
CA ILE A 267 7.25 -11.51 -6.02
C ILE A 267 8.16 -11.27 -4.81
N ASP A 268 7.93 -10.19 -4.08
CA ASP A 268 8.68 -9.83 -2.88
C ASP A 268 8.55 -10.91 -1.79
N ALA A 269 7.32 -11.37 -1.48
CA ALA A 269 7.10 -12.45 -0.52
C ALA A 269 7.83 -13.75 -0.91
N CYS A 270 7.82 -14.11 -2.19
CA CYS A 270 8.57 -15.28 -2.68
C CYS A 270 10.09 -15.06 -2.59
N GLY A 271 10.58 -13.86 -2.93
CA GLY A 271 11.99 -13.48 -2.83
C GLY A 271 12.50 -13.56 -1.40
N LEU A 272 11.78 -12.95 -0.46
CA LEU A 272 12.07 -12.92 0.97
C LEU A 272 12.03 -14.34 1.58
N TYR A 273 11.07 -15.17 1.19
CA TYR A 273 11.05 -16.59 1.55
C TYR A 273 12.32 -17.32 1.09
N GLY A 274 12.77 -17.04 -0.13
CA GLY A 274 13.98 -17.63 -0.69
C GLY A 274 15.22 -17.20 0.08
N GLN A 275 15.29 -15.91 0.43
CA GLN A 275 16.41 -15.30 1.15
C GLN A 275 16.51 -15.75 2.60
N ALA A 276 15.38 -16.00 3.29
CA ALA A 276 15.31 -16.47 4.67
C ALA A 276 16.18 -17.73 4.90
N GLY A 277 17.35 -17.49 5.49
CA GLY A 277 18.36 -18.48 5.83
C GLY A 277 18.07 -19.20 7.15
N PRO A 278 18.95 -20.13 7.57
CA PRO A 278 18.83 -20.85 8.83
C PRO A 278 18.90 -19.93 10.06
N ASP A 279 19.51 -18.75 9.93
CA ASP A 279 19.66 -17.76 11.01
C ASP A 279 18.47 -16.78 11.09
N ALA A 280 17.46 -16.91 10.23
CA ALA A 280 16.26 -16.06 10.27
C ALA A 280 15.44 -16.33 11.54
N PRO A 281 14.73 -15.31 12.09
CA PRO A 281 13.82 -15.49 13.22
C PRO A 281 12.85 -16.66 13.02
N ALA A 282 12.63 -17.42 14.09
CA ALA A 282 11.72 -18.56 14.06
C ALA A 282 10.32 -18.14 13.59
N GLY A 283 9.77 -18.85 12.60
CA GLY A 283 8.46 -18.56 12.03
C GLY A 283 8.45 -17.53 10.88
N LEU A 284 9.51 -16.75 10.68
CA LEU A 284 9.53 -15.70 9.63
C LEU A 284 9.38 -16.27 8.22
N LYS A 285 10.09 -17.37 7.93
CA LYS A 285 9.96 -18.07 6.66
C LYS A 285 8.56 -18.63 6.42
N ALA A 286 7.90 -19.10 7.49
CA ALA A 286 6.52 -19.59 7.42
C ALA A 286 5.54 -18.43 7.19
N ALA A 287 5.78 -17.25 7.77
CA ALA A 287 5.00 -16.05 7.54
C ALA A 287 5.07 -15.61 6.06
N PHE A 288 6.26 -15.56 5.44
CA PHE A 288 6.38 -15.25 4.01
C PHE A 288 5.66 -16.26 3.11
N GLU A 289 5.76 -17.56 3.42
CA GLU A 289 5.01 -18.60 2.70
C GLU A 289 3.49 -18.40 2.83
N ARG A 290 3.01 -18.03 4.02
CA ARG A 290 1.58 -17.79 4.27
C ARG A 290 1.06 -16.53 3.56
N ILE A 291 1.83 -15.43 3.61
CA ILE A 291 1.51 -14.20 2.90
C ILE A 291 1.46 -14.46 1.38
N ALA A 292 2.45 -15.14 0.83
CA ALA A 292 2.47 -15.50 -0.60
C ALA A 292 1.27 -16.37 -1.01
N ASP A 293 0.86 -17.32 -0.16
CA ASP A 293 -0.32 -18.17 -0.41
C ASP A 293 -1.61 -17.34 -0.45
N LEU A 294 -1.83 -16.45 0.53
CA LEU A 294 -3.00 -15.57 0.58
C LEU A 294 -3.02 -14.56 -0.56
N GLN A 295 -1.86 -13.99 -0.93
CA GLN A 295 -1.78 -13.06 -2.05
C GLN A 295 -2.06 -13.77 -3.38
N MET A 296 -1.53 -14.98 -3.57
CA MET A 296 -1.79 -15.76 -4.78
C MET A 296 -3.26 -16.19 -4.89
N GLU A 297 -3.84 -16.65 -3.79
CA GLU A 297 -5.28 -16.93 -3.70
C GLU A 297 -6.08 -15.69 -4.12
N THR A 298 -5.76 -14.54 -3.53
CA THR A 298 -6.49 -13.29 -3.76
C THR A 298 -6.37 -12.82 -5.21
N ILE A 299 -5.17 -12.89 -5.80
CA ILE A 299 -4.96 -12.52 -7.21
C ILE A 299 -5.74 -13.47 -8.13
N ALA A 300 -5.73 -14.78 -7.85
CA ALA A 300 -6.51 -15.75 -8.63
C ALA A 300 -8.01 -15.50 -8.50
N GLN A 301 -8.52 -15.21 -7.29
CA GLN A 301 -9.92 -14.90 -7.05
C GLN A 301 -10.35 -13.59 -7.72
N ARG A 302 -9.52 -12.53 -7.65
CA ARG A 302 -9.78 -11.24 -8.33
C ARG A 302 -9.82 -11.38 -9.85
N ALA A 303 -8.94 -12.22 -10.43
CA ALA A 303 -8.99 -12.56 -11.84
C ALA A 303 -10.31 -13.24 -12.22
N ARG A 304 -10.79 -14.20 -11.40
CA ARG A 304 -12.12 -14.84 -11.59
C ARG A 304 -13.29 -13.87 -11.39
N ALA A 305 -13.13 -12.90 -10.51
CA ALA A 305 -14.08 -11.82 -10.26
C ALA A 305 -14.09 -10.74 -11.37
N GLY A 306 -13.22 -10.86 -12.39
CA GLY A 306 -13.18 -9.92 -13.52
C GLY A 306 -12.65 -8.53 -13.18
N VAL A 307 -12.00 -8.36 -12.02
CA VAL A 307 -11.33 -7.11 -11.61
C VAL A 307 -10.20 -6.80 -12.60
N SER A 308 -10.11 -5.55 -13.06
CA SER A 308 -9.24 -5.15 -14.20
C SER A 308 -7.76 -5.58 -14.05
N GLY A 309 -7.14 -5.92 -15.19
CA GLY A 309 -5.68 -6.09 -15.31
C GLY A 309 -5.09 -7.42 -14.81
N GLN A 310 -5.90 -8.37 -14.33
CA GLN A 310 -5.39 -9.56 -13.59
C GLN A 310 -5.48 -10.92 -14.29
N ALA A 311 -5.90 -11.02 -15.55
CA ALA A 311 -5.95 -12.33 -16.23
C ALA A 311 -4.55 -12.94 -16.45
N ASP A 312 -3.54 -12.09 -16.70
CA ASP A 312 -2.15 -12.51 -17.00
C ASP A 312 -1.17 -12.20 -15.84
N THR A 313 -1.65 -11.80 -14.66
CA THR A 313 -0.79 -11.34 -13.55
C THR A 313 0.07 -12.45 -12.96
N LEU A 314 -0.45 -13.67 -12.83
CA LEU A 314 0.32 -14.80 -12.33
C LEU A 314 1.34 -15.32 -13.36
N ASP A 315 1.08 -15.16 -14.65
CA ASP A 315 2.06 -15.46 -15.70
C ASP A 315 3.16 -14.40 -15.75
N THR A 316 2.79 -13.13 -15.56
CA THR A 316 3.73 -12.01 -15.42
C THR A 316 4.65 -12.22 -14.21
N ALA A 317 4.08 -12.58 -13.05
CA ALA A 317 4.84 -12.90 -11.85
C ALA A 317 5.80 -14.08 -12.07
N ALA A 318 5.34 -15.14 -12.73
CA ALA A 318 6.17 -16.30 -13.05
C ALA A 318 7.37 -15.92 -13.94
N ALA A 319 7.14 -15.11 -14.97
CA ALA A 319 8.18 -14.64 -15.88
C ALA A 319 9.19 -13.72 -15.16
N ALA A 320 8.71 -12.82 -14.31
CA ALA A 320 9.56 -11.93 -13.51
C ALA A 320 10.46 -12.71 -12.55
N ILE A 321 9.89 -13.65 -11.76
CA ILE A 321 10.65 -14.51 -10.84
C ILE A 321 11.70 -15.33 -11.60
N ALA A 322 11.34 -15.90 -12.76
CA ALA A 322 12.28 -16.65 -13.59
C ALA A 322 13.47 -15.78 -14.04
N ASN A 323 13.21 -14.53 -14.42
CA ASN A 323 14.25 -13.57 -14.81
C ASN A 323 15.17 -13.19 -13.63
N TYR A 324 14.61 -12.89 -12.46
CA TYR A 324 15.40 -12.58 -11.26
C TYR A 324 16.29 -13.76 -10.82
N VAL A 325 15.78 -15.00 -10.92
CA VAL A 325 16.58 -16.20 -10.64
C VAL A 325 17.71 -16.36 -11.67
N ALA A 326 17.45 -16.12 -12.95
CA ALA A 326 18.47 -16.20 -14.01
C ALA A 326 19.59 -15.16 -13.83
N GLN A 327 19.27 -13.99 -13.27
CA GLN A 327 20.23 -12.93 -12.97
C GLN A 327 20.96 -13.10 -11.63
N GLY A 328 20.61 -14.13 -10.84
CA GLY A 328 21.16 -14.35 -9.50
C GLY A 328 20.61 -13.42 -8.42
N ALA A 329 19.61 -12.59 -8.73
CA ALA A 329 18.96 -11.67 -7.79
C ALA A 329 17.96 -12.37 -6.86
N MET A 330 17.50 -13.58 -7.21
CA MET A 330 16.65 -14.43 -6.36
C MET A 330 17.16 -15.87 -6.31
N LYS A 331 16.92 -16.52 -5.16
CA LYS A 331 17.23 -17.95 -4.97
C LYS A 331 16.19 -18.84 -5.65
N ILE A 332 16.61 -20.04 -6.07
CA ILE A 332 15.73 -21.03 -6.73
C ILE A 332 14.53 -21.40 -5.85
N SER A 333 14.71 -21.42 -4.52
CA SER A 333 13.64 -21.69 -3.55
C SER A 333 12.46 -20.72 -3.64
N ALA A 334 12.66 -19.46 -4.07
CA ALA A 334 11.59 -18.50 -4.31
C ALA A 334 10.68 -18.95 -5.46
N ARG A 335 11.29 -19.38 -6.57
CA ARG A 335 10.57 -19.93 -7.73
C ARG A 335 9.83 -21.22 -7.39
N ASP A 336 10.46 -22.09 -6.61
CA ASP A 336 9.86 -23.37 -6.22
C ASP A 336 8.65 -23.18 -5.29
N LEU A 337 8.70 -22.20 -4.38
CA LEU A 337 7.54 -21.78 -3.59
C LEU A 337 6.41 -21.30 -4.52
N PHE A 338 6.71 -20.35 -5.41
CA PHE A 338 5.70 -19.80 -6.32
C PHE A 338 5.00 -20.90 -7.14
N GLN A 339 5.76 -21.84 -7.71
CA GLN A 339 5.20 -22.92 -8.53
C GLN A 339 4.36 -23.90 -7.70
N ARG A 340 4.77 -24.22 -6.45
CA ARG A 340 3.94 -25.03 -5.53
C ARG A 340 2.60 -24.37 -5.25
N LEU A 341 2.61 -23.08 -4.88
CA LEU A 341 1.40 -22.33 -4.59
C LEU A 341 0.50 -22.23 -5.84
N ARG A 342 1.09 -21.96 -7.01
CA ARG A 342 0.35 -21.83 -8.27
C ARG A 342 -0.33 -23.13 -8.66
N THR A 343 0.34 -24.25 -8.44
CA THR A 343 -0.21 -25.59 -8.68
C THR A 343 -1.39 -25.88 -7.75
N ARG A 344 -1.28 -25.50 -6.47
CA ARG A 344 -2.36 -25.66 -5.48
C ARG A 344 -3.65 -24.94 -5.90
N TRP A 345 -3.53 -23.69 -6.32
CA TRP A 345 -4.69 -22.86 -6.68
C TRP A 345 -5.25 -23.14 -8.08
N THR A 346 -4.46 -23.71 -8.98
CA THR A 346 -4.96 -24.23 -10.27
C THR A 346 -5.73 -25.54 -10.10
N HIS A 347 -5.33 -26.42 -9.18
CA HIS A 347 -6.06 -27.67 -8.91
C HIS A 347 -7.32 -27.44 -8.06
N SER A 348 -7.28 -26.50 -7.10
CA SER A 348 -8.45 -26.10 -6.32
C SER A 348 -9.57 -25.52 -7.19
N ALA A 349 -9.24 -24.92 -8.34
CA ALA A 349 -10.19 -24.43 -9.35
C ALA A 349 -11.00 -25.53 -10.06
N SER A 350 -10.48 -26.76 -10.09
CA SER A 350 -11.02 -27.87 -10.87
C SER A 350 -11.66 -28.94 -10.00
N ALA A 351 -11.54 -28.84 -8.67
CA ALA A 351 -12.10 -29.79 -7.73
C ALA A 351 -13.55 -29.44 -7.40
N ASP A 352 -14.44 -29.64 -8.37
CA ASP A 352 -15.87 -29.78 -8.07
C ASP A 352 -16.04 -31.01 -7.15
N PRO A 353 -16.74 -30.90 -6.00
CA PRO A 353 -17.17 -32.08 -5.28
C PRO A 353 -18.11 -32.85 -6.19
N ALA A 354 -17.83 -34.14 -6.41
CA ALA A 354 -18.50 -35.04 -7.35
C ALA A 354 -19.99 -35.33 -7.09
N GLY A 355 -20.73 -34.40 -6.46
CA GLY A 355 -22.13 -34.53 -6.08
C GLY A 355 -23.15 -33.80 -6.96
N ASN A 356 -22.77 -32.95 -7.93
CA ASN A 356 -23.72 -32.01 -8.57
C ASN A 356 -23.73 -31.96 -10.11
N ALA A 357 -23.42 -33.07 -10.78
CA ALA A 357 -23.41 -33.13 -12.25
C ALA A 357 -24.74 -32.71 -12.92
N THR A 358 -25.90 -32.95 -12.27
CA THR A 358 -27.21 -32.52 -12.78
C THR A 358 -27.47 -31.02 -12.63
N ALA A 359 -27.14 -30.43 -11.47
CA ALA A 359 -27.28 -28.98 -11.24
C ALA A 359 -26.33 -28.18 -12.14
N ALA A 360 -25.10 -28.67 -12.37
CA ALA A 360 -24.15 -28.08 -13.31
C ALA A 360 -24.71 -28.04 -14.75
N THR A 361 -25.36 -29.12 -15.20
CA THR A 361 -25.98 -29.14 -16.55
C THR A 361 -27.19 -28.22 -16.69
N ASP A 362 -27.97 -28.00 -15.64
CA ASP A 362 -29.11 -27.09 -15.68
C ASP A 362 -28.67 -25.61 -15.61
N LEU A 363 -27.63 -25.30 -14.82
CA LEU A 363 -26.97 -24.00 -14.81
C LEU A 363 -26.39 -23.65 -16.20
N GLU A 364 -25.69 -24.58 -16.85
CA GLU A 364 -25.14 -24.38 -18.19
C GLU A 364 -26.23 -24.10 -19.22
N ARG A 365 -27.37 -24.81 -19.16
CA ARG A 365 -28.52 -24.56 -20.05
C ARG A 365 -29.12 -23.18 -19.83
N VAL A 366 -29.24 -22.72 -18.58
CA VAL A 366 -29.74 -21.38 -18.26
C VAL A 366 -28.80 -20.33 -18.84
N ILE A 367 -27.49 -20.45 -18.63
CA ILE A 367 -26.47 -19.54 -19.16
C ILE A 367 -26.51 -19.52 -20.69
N GLN A 368 -26.51 -20.68 -21.35
CA GLN A 368 -26.59 -20.77 -22.81
C GLN A 368 -27.84 -20.09 -23.35
N ARG A 369 -28.97 -20.18 -22.63
CA ARG A 369 -30.22 -19.55 -23.05
C ARG A 369 -30.18 -18.03 -22.88
N ILE A 370 -29.59 -17.53 -21.79
CA ILE A 370 -29.34 -16.08 -21.59
C ILE A 370 -28.42 -15.55 -22.70
N GLN A 371 -27.34 -16.27 -23.02
CA GLN A 371 -26.41 -15.88 -24.09
C GLN A 371 -27.06 -15.92 -25.48
N ALA A 372 -27.89 -16.93 -25.76
CA ALA A 372 -28.62 -17.02 -27.02
C ALA A 372 -29.66 -15.90 -27.18
N LEU A 373 -30.31 -15.47 -26.09
CA LEU A 373 -31.18 -14.29 -26.09
C LEU A 373 -30.37 -13.03 -26.42
N ARG A 374 -29.20 -12.85 -25.77
CA ARG A 374 -28.28 -11.74 -26.03
C ARG A 374 -27.80 -11.65 -27.48
N ALA A 375 -27.42 -12.79 -28.07
CA ALA A 375 -27.00 -12.81 -29.48
C ALA A 375 -28.14 -12.37 -30.42
N LYS A 376 -29.39 -12.78 -30.13
CA LYS A 376 -30.55 -12.42 -30.94
C LYS A 376 -30.94 -10.94 -30.84
N THR A 377 -30.74 -10.31 -29.69
CA THR A 377 -31.04 -8.89 -29.48
C THR A 377 -30.00 -7.98 -30.11
N VAL A 378 -28.73 -8.40 -30.18
CA VAL A 378 -27.64 -7.59 -30.78
C VAL A 378 -27.67 -7.62 -32.32
N ASP A 379 -27.97 -8.77 -32.91
CA ASP A 379 -27.84 -8.98 -34.37
C ASP A 379 -28.99 -8.41 -35.22
N ARG A 380 -30.10 -7.97 -34.59
CA ARG A 380 -31.34 -7.59 -35.29
C ARG A 380 -31.77 -6.13 -35.14
N GLY A 381 -31.02 -5.30 -34.42
CA GLY A 381 -31.46 -3.94 -34.12
C GLY A 381 -32.78 -3.98 -33.35
N CYS A 382 -32.72 -4.57 -32.16
CA CYS A 382 -33.84 -4.88 -31.28
C CYS A 382 -34.84 -3.73 -31.16
N THR A 383 -36.13 -4.03 -31.32
CA THR A 383 -37.20 -3.10 -30.93
C THR A 383 -37.37 -3.10 -29.40
N GLU A 384 -38.00 -2.05 -28.86
CA GLU A 384 -38.25 -1.90 -27.41
C GLU A 384 -38.99 -3.13 -26.83
N ASP A 385 -40.00 -3.63 -27.54
CA ASP A 385 -40.79 -4.81 -27.16
C ASP A 385 -39.97 -6.11 -27.13
N GLU A 386 -38.98 -6.26 -28.02
CA GLU A 386 -38.12 -7.46 -28.09
C GLU A 386 -37.09 -7.49 -26.96
N ALA A 387 -36.57 -6.33 -26.56
CA ALA A 387 -35.69 -6.19 -25.40
C ALA A 387 -36.45 -6.52 -24.11
N MET A 388 -37.70 -6.05 -24.03
CA MET A 388 -38.63 -6.27 -22.93
C MET A 388 -39.01 -7.74 -22.74
N ALA A 389 -39.34 -8.47 -23.83
CA ALA A 389 -39.62 -9.91 -23.78
C ALA A 389 -38.41 -10.74 -23.32
N ALA A 390 -37.19 -10.32 -23.68
CA ALA A 390 -35.98 -11.03 -23.32
C ALA A 390 -35.62 -10.85 -21.83
N ALA A 391 -35.82 -9.66 -21.26
CA ALA A 391 -35.65 -9.40 -19.83
C ALA A 391 -36.62 -10.24 -18.97
N ALA A 392 -37.87 -10.39 -19.42
CA ALA A 392 -38.87 -11.27 -18.81
C ALA A 392 -38.40 -12.73 -18.74
N LYS A 393 -37.86 -13.20 -19.87
CA LYS A 393 -37.43 -14.58 -19.99
C LYS A 393 -36.24 -14.88 -19.09
N VAL A 394 -35.36 -13.90 -18.88
CA VAL A 394 -34.21 -14.02 -17.97
C VAL A 394 -34.68 -14.15 -16.52
N ALA A 395 -35.65 -13.34 -16.09
CA ALA A 395 -36.21 -13.45 -14.75
C ALA A 395 -36.84 -14.83 -14.49
N GLU A 396 -37.63 -15.35 -15.45
CA GLU A 396 -38.21 -16.70 -15.37
C GLU A 396 -37.15 -17.81 -15.34
N LEU A 397 -36.06 -17.64 -16.09
CA LEU A 397 -34.95 -18.60 -16.10
C LEU A 397 -34.20 -18.63 -14.77
N LEU A 398 -33.98 -17.48 -14.14
CA LEU A 398 -33.39 -17.39 -12.81
C LEU A 398 -34.31 -18.02 -11.76
N ASP A 399 -35.62 -17.75 -11.81
CA ASP A 399 -36.58 -18.35 -10.87
C ASP A 399 -36.60 -19.87 -10.97
N ARG A 400 -36.59 -20.42 -12.19
CA ARG A 400 -36.55 -21.87 -12.40
C ARG A 400 -35.26 -22.48 -11.84
N HIS A 401 -34.13 -21.81 -12.02
CA HIS A 401 -32.85 -22.24 -11.48
C HIS A 401 -32.82 -22.18 -9.94
N ASP A 402 -33.33 -21.10 -9.36
CA ASP A 402 -33.36 -20.92 -7.91
C ASP A 402 -34.28 -21.92 -7.21
N LEU A 403 -35.35 -22.36 -7.89
CA LEU A 403 -36.22 -23.44 -7.40
C LEU A 403 -35.53 -24.82 -7.39
N THR A 404 -34.49 -25.01 -8.20
CA THR A 404 -33.71 -26.26 -8.25
C THR A 404 -32.52 -26.26 -7.30
N LEU A 405 -32.15 -25.11 -6.73
CA LEU A 405 -31.05 -24.96 -5.78
C LEU A 405 -31.50 -25.18 -4.34
N ASP A 406 -30.65 -25.83 -3.55
CA ASP A 406 -30.73 -25.86 -2.09
C ASP A 406 -29.63 -24.99 -1.46
N GLU A 407 -29.79 -24.68 -0.17
CA GLU A 407 -28.84 -23.82 0.56
C GLU A 407 -27.41 -24.38 0.57
N VAL A 408 -27.24 -25.70 0.68
CA VAL A 408 -25.92 -26.35 0.71
C VAL A 408 -25.24 -26.21 -0.65
N SER A 409 -25.98 -26.41 -1.74
CA SER A 409 -25.49 -26.17 -3.10
C SER A 409 -25.09 -24.71 -3.33
N VAL A 410 -25.83 -23.75 -2.78
CA VAL A 410 -25.47 -22.32 -2.88
C VAL A 410 -24.19 -22.00 -2.12
N ARG A 411 -23.99 -22.55 -0.92
CA ARG A 411 -22.76 -22.35 -0.14
C ARG A 411 -21.52 -22.97 -0.77
N GLY A 412 -21.68 -24.01 -1.59
CA GLY A 412 -20.61 -24.62 -2.36
C GLY A 412 -20.38 -24.02 -3.75
N SER A 413 -21.14 -23.01 -4.15
CA SER A 413 -21.06 -22.41 -5.48
C SER A 413 -20.02 -21.30 -5.56
N ASP A 414 -19.25 -21.28 -6.65
CA ASP A 414 -18.29 -20.22 -6.93
C ASP A 414 -18.98 -18.91 -7.35
N CYS A 415 -18.42 -17.78 -6.89
CA CYS A 415 -18.79 -16.46 -7.38
C CYS A 415 -17.92 -16.04 -8.56
N HIS A 416 -18.53 -15.31 -9.48
CA HIS A 416 -17.90 -14.79 -10.69
C HIS A 416 -18.12 -13.29 -10.77
N GLY A 417 -17.31 -12.61 -11.57
CA GLY A 417 -17.62 -11.25 -11.95
C GLY A 417 -17.42 -10.96 -13.42
N VAL A 418 -18.23 -10.03 -13.92
CA VAL A 418 -18.19 -9.55 -15.29
C VAL A 418 -18.09 -8.03 -15.25
N GLY A 419 -17.01 -7.51 -15.83
CA GLY A 419 -16.86 -6.08 -16.03
C GLY A 419 -17.43 -5.63 -17.37
N VAL A 420 -18.34 -4.66 -17.33
CA VAL A 420 -18.86 -3.95 -18.49
C VAL A 420 -18.15 -2.60 -18.62
N THR A 421 -17.39 -2.44 -19.69
CA THR A 421 -16.66 -1.20 -19.97
C THR A 421 -17.62 -0.19 -20.58
N THR A 422 -17.57 1.05 -20.09
CA THR A 422 -18.25 2.18 -20.74
C THR A 422 -17.24 2.97 -21.57
N ASP A 423 -17.72 3.65 -22.61
CA ASP A 423 -16.89 4.56 -23.41
C ASP A 423 -16.70 5.94 -22.74
N ARG A 424 -17.09 6.06 -21.47
CA ARG A 424 -17.30 7.34 -20.77
C ARG A 424 -16.30 7.48 -19.62
N LYS A 425 -15.65 8.65 -19.52
CA LYS A 425 -14.79 9.00 -18.36
C LYS A 425 -15.57 9.59 -17.18
N ARG A 426 -16.85 9.91 -17.38
CA ARG A 426 -17.72 10.55 -16.39
C ARG A 426 -19.06 9.86 -16.34
N ARG A 427 -19.67 9.90 -15.16
CA ARG A 427 -20.99 9.31 -14.96
C ARG A 427 -22.06 10.02 -15.81
N ALA A 428 -22.92 9.23 -16.42
CA ALA A 428 -24.14 9.62 -17.11
C ALA A 428 -25.38 9.15 -16.34
N PRO A 429 -26.60 9.60 -16.69
CA PRO A 429 -27.81 9.19 -15.98
C PRO A 429 -28.07 7.68 -15.97
N VAL A 430 -27.71 6.94 -17.04
CA VAL A 430 -27.82 5.47 -17.13
C VAL A 430 -27.12 4.75 -15.99
N ASP A 431 -26.03 5.31 -15.48
CA ASP A 431 -25.24 4.74 -14.39
C ASP A 431 -25.98 4.64 -13.06
N SER A 432 -27.08 5.38 -12.89
CA SER A 432 -27.95 5.23 -11.71
C SER A 432 -28.78 3.95 -11.73
N CYS A 433 -28.86 3.26 -12.87
CA CYS A 433 -29.52 1.96 -12.99
C CYS A 433 -28.66 0.79 -12.48
N MET A 434 -27.33 0.96 -12.35
CA MET A 434 -26.42 -0.15 -12.05
C MET A 434 -26.71 -0.82 -10.70
N GLN A 435 -26.96 -0.03 -9.66
CA GLN A 435 -27.29 -0.54 -8.31
C GLN A 435 -28.66 -1.24 -8.27
N PRO A 436 -29.76 -0.63 -8.78
CA PRO A 436 -31.05 -1.32 -8.95
C PRO A 436 -30.95 -2.61 -9.77
N LEU A 437 -30.17 -2.61 -10.85
CA LEU A 437 -29.95 -3.78 -11.71
C LEU A 437 -29.24 -4.91 -10.95
N ALA A 438 -28.12 -4.60 -10.29
CA ALA A 438 -27.40 -5.60 -9.52
C ALA A 438 -28.28 -6.21 -8.44
N ARG A 439 -29.07 -5.38 -7.74
CA ARG A 439 -30.06 -5.87 -6.77
C ARG A 439 -31.10 -6.76 -7.43
N PHE A 440 -31.61 -6.42 -8.61
CA PHE A 440 -32.59 -7.26 -9.30
C PHE A 440 -32.06 -8.68 -9.56
N CYS A 441 -30.79 -8.79 -9.96
CA CYS A 441 -30.12 -10.06 -10.22
C CYS A 441 -29.42 -10.66 -8.98
N ASP A 442 -29.67 -10.19 -7.76
CA ASP A 442 -29.00 -10.68 -6.54
C ASP A 442 -27.44 -10.61 -6.58
N CYS A 443 -26.92 -9.68 -7.40
CA CYS A 443 -25.51 -9.38 -7.54
C CYS A 443 -25.09 -8.19 -6.65
N ARG A 444 -23.78 -8.06 -6.45
CA ARG A 444 -23.11 -6.83 -6.01
C ARG A 444 -22.54 -6.11 -7.22
N VAL A 445 -22.39 -4.79 -7.12
CA VAL A 445 -21.81 -3.97 -8.19
C VAL A 445 -20.97 -2.84 -7.63
N TRP A 446 -19.82 -2.63 -8.24
CA TRP A 446 -18.98 -1.45 -8.02
C TRP A 446 -18.55 -0.86 -9.36
N SER A 447 -17.99 0.35 -9.29
CA SER A 447 -17.38 1.00 -10.45
C SER A 447 -15.88 1.14 -10.22
N GLU A 448 -15.10 0.85 -11.25
CA GLU A 448 -13.66 1.05 -11.30
C GLU A 448 -13.29 1.93 -12.51
N GLU A 449 -12.09 2.48 -12.50
CA GLU A 449 -11.53 3.21 -13.63
C GLU A 449 -10.56 2.27 -14.36
N SER A 450 -10.79 2.07 -15.66
CA SER A 450 -9.88 1.34 -16.53
C SER A 450 -8.58 2.13 -16.73
N ASP A 451 -7.49 1.47 -17.15
CA ASP A 451 -6.19 2.09 -17.41
C ASP A 451 -6.27 3.31 -18.36
N GLY A 452 -7.28 3.36 -19.24
CA GLY A 452 -7.55 4.49 -20.15
C GLY A 452 -8.34 5.66 -19.54
N GLY A 453 -8.68 5.58 -18.26
CA GLY A 453 -9.51 6.54 -17.52
C GLY A 453 -11.01 6.44 -17.84
N THR A 454 -11.46 5.32 -18.43
CA THR A 454 -12.87 5.07 -18.72
C THR A 454 -13.54 4.34 -17.55
N LEU A 455 -14.80 4.65 -17.31
CA LEU A 455 -15.58 4.05 -16.24
C LEU A 455 -15.96 2.62 -16.63
N ARG A 456 -15.73 1.67 -15.73
CA ARG A 456 -16.13 0.27 -15.86
C ARG A 456 -16.98 -0.12 -14.66
N TYR A 457 -18.01 -0.92 -14.89
CA TYR A 457 -18.84 -1.48 -13.82
C TYR A 457 -18.59 -2.97 -13.72
N VAL A 458 -18.35 -3.48 -12.52
CA VAL A 458 -18.16 -4.91 -12.28
C VAL A 458 -19.37 -5.45 -11.52
N PHE A 459 -20.10 -6.36 -12.15
CA PHE A 459 -21.14 -7.14 -11.50
C PHE A 459 -20.53 -8.41 -10.95
N PHE A 460 -20.81 -8.73 -9.69
CA PHE A 460 -20.24 -9.87 -8.98
C PHE A 460 -21.32 -10.64 -8.23
N GLY A 461 -21.32 -11.96 -8.36
CA GLY A 461 -22.34 -12.85 -7.81
C GLY A 461 -22.21 -14.26 -8.34
N LEU A 462 -23.27 -15.07 -8.18
CA LEU A 462 -23.32 -16.39 -8.79
C LEU A 462 -23.35 -16.29 -10.32
N LYS A 463 -22.85 -17.34 -11.00
CA LYS A 463 -22.64 -17.33 -12.45
C LYS A 463 -23.88 -16.96 -13.27
N ALA A 464 -25.03 -17.55 -12.97
CA ALA A 464 -26.29 -17.26 -13.67
C ALA A 464 -26.77 -15.81 -13.44
N ASP A 465 -26.65 -15.35 -12.19
CA ASP A 465 -27.06 -14.03 -11.72
C ASP A 465 -26.22 -12.93 -12.42
N VAL A 466 -24.92 -13.15 -12.57
CA VAL A 466 -23.99 -12.23 -13.25
C VAL A 466 -24.24 -12.17 -14.75
N GLU A 467 -24.47 -13.30 -15.41
CA GLU A 467 -24.82 -13.33 -16.85
C GLU A 467 -26.15 -12.62 -17.12
N ALA A 468 -27.13 -12.78 -16.23
CA ALA A 468 -28.39 -12.04 -16.29
C ALA A 468 -28.17 -10.52 -16.10
N ALA A 469 -27.34 -10.12 -15.14
CA ALA A 469 -26.99 -8.71 -14.92
C ALA A 469 -26.31 -8.08 -16.15
N ARG A 470 -25.36 -8.79 -16.76
CA ARG A 470 -24.69 -8.36 -18.00
C ARG A 470 -25.69 -8.17 -19.15
N PHE A 471 -26.58 -9.14 -19.35
CA PHE A 471 -27.57 -9.07 -20.41
C PHE A 471 -28.52 -7.87 -20.21
N LEU A 472 -29.05 -7.70 -19.00
CA LEU A 472 -29.96 -6.59 -18.68
C LEU A 472 -29.25 -5.22 -18.73
N HIS A 473 -27.97 -5.15 -18.40
CA HIS A 473 -27.17 -3.95 -18.62
C HIS A 473 -27.18 -3.54 -20.10
N ASP A 474 -26.89 -4.47 -21.01
CA ASP A 474 -26.86 -4.21 -22.44
C ASP A 474 -28.23 -3.72 -22.95
N LEU A 475 -29.32 -4.31 -22.45
CA LEU A 475 -30.67 -3.84 -22.76
C LEU A 475 -30.95 -2.43 -22.26
N ILE A 476 -30.52 -2.09 -21.04
CA ILE A 476 -30.71 -0.75 -20.49
C ILE A 476 -29.97 0.30 -21.33
N GLU A 477 -28.73 0.04 -21.76
CA GLU A 477 -28.00 0.98 -22.63
C GLU A 477 -28.74 1.18 -23.97
N ILE A 478 -29.23 0.10 -24.59
CA ILE A 478 -30.05 0.18 -25.83
C ILE A 478 -31.34 1.00 -25.59
N SER A 479 -32.04 0.78 -24.48
CA SER A 479 -33.23 1.56 -24.12
C SER A 479 -32.90 3.03 -23.93
N PHE A 480 -31.78 3.36 -23.30
CA PHE A 480 -31.35 4.76 -23.15
C PHE A 480 -31.09 5.44 -24.48
N GLU A 481 -30.47 4.76 -25.44
CA GLU A 481 -30.23 5.28 -26.77
C GLU A 481 -31.54 5.52 -27.54
N THR A 482 -32.41 4.51 -27.53
CA THR A 482 -33.70 4.50 -28.22
C THR A 482 -34.62 5.60 -27.70
N GLU A 483 -34.86 5.63 -26.39
CA GLU A 483 -35.74 6.60 -25.76
C GLU A 483 -35.19 8.02 -25.85
N SER A 484 -33.87 8.18 -25.76
CA SER A 484 -33.24 9.48 -25.99
C SER A 484 -33.45 9.96 -27.43
N ALA A 485 -33.47 9.05 -28.42
CA ALA A 485 -33.77 9.39 -29.81
C ALA A 485 -35.23 9.80 -30.00
N VAL A 486 -36.16 9.03 -29.44
CA VAL A 486 -37.61 9.35 -29.46
C VAL A 486 -37.85 10.73 -28.82
N PHE A 487 -37.27 10.98 -27.65
CA PHE A 487 -37.42 12.27 -26.97
C PHE A 487 -36.87 13.46 -27.79
N ARG A 488 -35.74 13.29 -28.51
CA ARG A 488 -35.18 14.33 -29.38
C ARG A 488 -36.13 14.72 -30.52
N HIS A 489 -37.02 13.83 -30.95
CA HIS A 489 -38.06 14.11 -31.96
C HIS A 489 -39.38 14.62 -31.34
N GLY A 490 -39.53 14.53 -30.02
CA GLY A 490 -40.70 14.96 -29.27
C GLY A 490 -40.94 16.47 -29.25
N GLU A 491 -42.17 16.87 -28.92
CA GLU A 491 -42.60 18.27 -28.87
C GLU A 491 -41.84 19.09 -27.82
N ILE A 492 -41.63 18.53 -26.61
CA ILE A 492 -40.89 19.17 -25.51
C ILE A 492 -39.47 19.57 -25.95
N TYR A 493 -38.76 18.69 -26.66
CA TYR A 493 -37.39 18.95 -27.10
C TYR A 493 -37.33 19.98 -28.24
N ARG A 494 -38.29 19.93 -29.17
CA ARG A 494 -38.37 20.85 -30.32
C ARG A 494 -38.63 22.30 -29.90
N MET A 495 -39.41 22.51 -28.83
CA MET A 495 -39.74 23.85 -28.31
C MET A 495 -38.56 24.57 -27.63
N LEU A 496 -37.54 23.83 -27.17
CA LEU A 496 -36.38 24.38 -26.46
C LEU A 496 -35.27 24.82 -27.41
N ARG A 497 -34.38 25.71 -26.95
CA ARG A 497 -33.24 26.23 -27.74
C ARG A 497 -31.93 26.14 -26.95
N GLY A 498 -30.81 26.05 -27.66
CA GLY A 498 -29.47 26.15 -27.08
C GLY A 498 -29.22 25.23 -25.88
N GLY A 499 -28.69 25.79 -24.78
CA GLY A 499 -28.35 25.06 -23.56
C GLY A 499 -29.51 24.31 -22.90
N ASP A 500 -30.75 24.80 -23.08
CA ASP A 500 -31.95 24.18 -22.49
C ASP A 500 -32.26 22.81 -23.08
N ARG A 501 -31.88 22.55 -24.34
CA ARG A 501 -32.00 21.22 -24.96
C ARG A 501 -31.11 20.19 -24.27
N ARG A 502 -29.88 20.60 -23.90
CA ARG A 502 -28.95 19.72 -23.19
C ARG A 502 -29.46 19.41 -21.78
N VAL A 503 -29.98 20.43 -21.09
CA VAL A 503 -30.58 20.27 -19.75
C VAL A 503 -31.83 19.39 -19.81
N ALA A 504 -32.70 19.57 -20.82
CA ALA A 504 -33.89 18.77 -21.00
C ALA A 504 -33.58 17.31 -21.34
N LEU A 505 -32.63 17.03 -22.25
CA LEU A 505 -32.22 15.66 -22.55
C LEU A 505 -31.62 14.98 -21.32
N ASN A 506 -30.77 15.68 -20.56
CA ASN A 506 -30.22 15.13 -19.32
C ASN A 506 -31.32 14.87 -18.29
N SER A 507 -32.29 15.79 -18.15
CA SER A 507 -33.44 15.64 -17.24
C SER A 507 -34.33 14.47 -17.64
N PHE A 508 -34.56 14.27 -18.94
CA PHE A 508 -35.26 13.11 -19.48
C PHE A 508 -34.54 11.82 -19.13
N GLN A 509 -33.23 11.73 -19.41
CA GLN A 509 -32.43 10.55 -19.09
C GLN A 509 -32.38 10.24 -17.58
N VAL A 510 -32.40 11.26 -16.71
CA VAL A 510 -32.53 11.07 -15.25
C VAL A 510 -33.92 10.52 -14.89
N GLY A 511 -34.98 11.00 -15.54
CA GLY A 511 -36.34 10.45 -15.40
C GLY A 511 -36.41 9.00 -15.84
N LEU A 512 -35.85 8.68 -17.01
CA LEU A 512 -35.78 7.34 -17.59
C LEU A 512 -35.09 6.36 -16.64
N ALA A 513 -33.92 6.75 -16.12
CA ALA A 513 -33.21 5.96 -15.12
C ALA A 513 -34.07 5.66 -13.88
N THR A 514 -34.79 6.68 -13.41
CA THR A 514 -35.67 6.59 -12.24
C THR A 514 -36.85 5.64 -12.49
N GLY A 515 -37.45 5.69 -13.69
CA GLY A 515 -38.52 4.78 -14.09
C GLY A 515 -38.04 3.32 -14.13
N ILE A 516 -36.93 3.06 -14.84
CA ILE A 516 -36.34 1.72 -14.97
C ILE A 516 -35.98 1.15 -13.59
N ALA A 517 -35.30 1.95 -12.75
CA ALA A 517 -34.94 1.56 -11.39
C ALA A 517 -36.18 1.20 -10.54
N GLY A 518 -37.24 2.02 -10.62
CA GLY A 518 -38.50 1.77 -9.94
C GLY A 518 -39.17 0.47 -10.41
N LYS A 519 -39.13 0.18 -11.71
CA LYS A 519 -39.68 -1.07 -12.25
C LYS A 519 -38.90 -2.29 -11.77
N LEU A 520 -37.57 -2.28 -11.89
CA LEU A 520 -36.71 -3.38 -11.43
C LEU A 520 -36.98 -3.72 -9.95
N ALA A 521 -37.13 -2.70 -9.10
CA ALA A 521 -37.49 -2.89 -7.70
C ALA A 521 -38.89 -3.51 -7.51
N ALA A 522 -39.88 -3.04 -8.26
CA ALA A 522 -41.25 -3.58 -8.20
C ALA A 522 -41.30 -5.06 -8.61
N LEU A 523 -40.57 -5.44 -9.66
CA LEU A 523 -40.51 -6.83 -10.14
C LEU A 523 -39.80 -7.75 -9.15
N LYS A 524 -38.67 -7.30 -8.58
CA LYS A 524 -38.00 -8.06 -7.51
C LYS A 524 -38.95 -8.29 -6.33
N THR A 525 -39.72 -7.28 -5.96
CA THR A 525 -40.70 -7.38 -4.85
C THR A 525 -41.82 -8.36 -5.18
N ALA A 526 -42.37 -8.32 -6.41
CA ALA A 526 -43.40 -9.26 -6.87
C ALA A 526 -42.90 -10.72 -6.89
N ARG A 527 -41.64 -10.93 -7.31
CA ARG A 527 -40.95 -12.23 -7.31
C ARG A 527 -40.81 -12.80 -5.91
N GLN A 528 -40.31 -11.99 -4.97
CA GLN A 528 -40.18 -12.37 -3.56
C GLN A 528 -41.53 -12.65 -2.88
N GLY A 529 -42.60 -11.94 -3.27
CA GLY A 529 -43.95 -12.16 -2.74
C GLY A 529 -44.65 -13.42 -3.26
N SER A 530 -44.20 -13.97 -4.40
CA SER A 530 -44.81 -15.15 -5.05
C SER A 530 -44.12 -16.47 -4.68
N ALA A 531 -42.95 -16.42 -4.05
CA ALA A 531 -42.19 -17.59 -3.61
C ALA A 531 -42.78 -18.20 -2.30
N PRO A 532 -42.75 -19.53 -2.11
CA PRO A 532 -43.17 -20.15 -0.87
C PRO A 532 -42.32 -19.65 0.32
N LYS A 533 -43.01 -19.26 1.41
CA LYS A 533 -42.47 -18.49 2.55
C LYS A 533 -41.27 -19.10 3.30
N SER A 534 -40.91 -20.37 3.07
CA SER A 534 -39.90 -21.09 3.85
C SER A 534 -38.66 -21.53 3.09
N THR A 535 -38.52 -21.22 1.79
CA THR A 535 -37.32 -21.63 1.01
C THR A 535 -36.74 -20.49 0.18
N GLY A 536 -37.57 -19.60 -0.37
CA GLY A 536 -37.09 -18.53 -1.26
C GLY A 536 -36.33 -17.40 -0.54
N PHE A 537 -36.76 -16.99 0.66
CA PHE A 537 -36.07 -15.94 1.42
C PHE A 537 -34.74 -16.41 1.99
N ASP A 538 -34.71 -17.65 2.50
CA ASP A 538 -33.51 -18.25 3.06
C ASP A 538 -32.44 -18.46 1.98
N LEU A 539 -32.84 -18.84 0.75
CA LEU A 539 -31.93 -18.98 -0.37
C LEU A 539 -31.32 -17.64 -0.83
N VAL A 540 -32.12 -16.57 -0.94
CA VAL A 540 -31.60 -15.23 -1.31
C VAL A 540 -30.65 -14.69 -0.23
N ALA A 541 -30.97 -14.92 1.05
CA ALA A 541 -30.07 -14.56 2.15
C ALA A 541 -28.77 -15.36 2.09
N ALA A 542 -28.84 -16.67 1.80
CA ALA A 542 -27.67 -17.51 1.62
C ALA A 542 -26.80 -17.07 0.43
N LYS A 543 -27.41 -16.74 -0.72
CA LYS A 543 -26.69 -16.17 -1.88
C LYS A 543 -25.94 -14.90 -1.50
N HIS A 544 -26.61 -13.95 -0.83
CA HIS A 544 -25.95 -12.72 -0.40
C HIS A 544 -24.82 -12.96 0.61
N ALA A 545 -24.98 -13.90 1.54
CA ALA A 545 -23.93 -14.26 2.49
C ALA A 545 -22.70 -14.81 1.78
N VAL A 546 -22.89 -15.74 0.82
CA VAL A 546 -21.80 -16.28 0.00
C VAL A 546 -21.10 -15.18 -0.80
N VAL A 547 -21.88 -14.29 -1.44
CA VAL A 547 -21.32 -13.17 -2.20
C VAL A 547 -20.55 -12.18 -1.32
N ASP A 548 -21.05 -11.87 -0.13
CA ASP A 548 -20.39 -10.95 0.80
C ASP A 548 -19.11 -11.58 1.41
N GLU A 549 -19.12 -12.89 1.72
CA GLU A 549 -17.94 -13.65 2.12
C GLU A 549 -16.87 -13.67 1.02
N GLU A 550 -17.28 -13.93 -0.22
CA GLU A 550 -16.37 -13.90 -1.37
C GLU A 550 -15.81 -12.50 -1.62
N ILE A 551 -16.61 -11.43 -1.52
CA ILE A 551 -16.11 -10.05 -1.61
C ILE A 551 -15.08 -9.75 -0.53
N ALA A 552 -15.29 -10.22 0.70
CA ALA A 552 -14.31 -10.07 1.77
C ALA A 552 -13.00 -10.81 1.43
N ARG A 553 -13.08 -12.02 0.84
CA ARG A 553 -11.91 -12.77 0.36
C ARG A 553 -11.16 -12.06 -0.76
N LEU A 554 -11.85 -11.30 -1.61
CA LEU A 554 -11.19 -10.49 -2.65
C LEU A 554 -10.32 -9.36 -2.07
N GLY A 555 -10.49 -9.00 -0.79
CA GLY A 555 -9.70 -7.95 -0.14
C GLY A 555 -9.75 -6.62 -0.90
N LEU A 556 -10.93 -6.22 -1.40
CA LEU A 556 -11.11 -4.99 -2.17
C LEU A 556 -11.45 -3.82 -1.25
N ASN A 557 -10.78 -2.69 -1.48
CA ASN A 557 -11.08 -1.44 -0.79
C ASN A 557 -12.11 -0.63 -1.57
N PHE A 558 -13.31 -0.47 -1.01
CA PHE A 558 -14.37 0.34 -1.62
C PHE A 558 -14.44 1.72 -0.98
N THR A 559 -14.46 2.77 -1.79
CA THR A 559 -14.80 4.11 -1.31
C THR A 559 -16.29 4.37 -1.54
N SER A 560 -17.03 4.61 -0.45
CA SER A 560 -18.41 5.07 -0.57
C SER A 560 -18.41 6.52 -1.03
N ARG A 561 -18.92 6.77 -2.24
CA ARG A 561 -19.12 8.13 -2.73
C ARG A 561 -20.55 8.55 -2.43
N THR A 562 -20.69 9.64 -1.68
CA THR A 562 -21.97 10.25 -1.36
C THR A 562 -22.78 10.49 -2.63
N THR A 563 -24.02 10.04 -2.65
CA THR A 563 -24.98 10.38 -3.71
C THR A 563 -25.03 11.89 -3.88
N THR A 564 -24.70 12.38 -5.08
CA THR A 564 -24.72 13.82 -5.38
C THR A 564 -26.08 14.43 -5.06
N ALA A 565 -26.06 15.63 -4.49
CA ALA A 565 -27.23 16.42 -4.10
C ALA A 565 -28.29 16.55 -5.21
N ARG A 566 -29.53 16.90 -4.81
CA ARG A 566 -30.69 17.10 -5.69
C ARG A 566 -30.27 17.88 -6.96
N ARG A 567 -30.28 17.20 -8.10
CA ARG A 567 -30.01 17.82 -9.40
C ARG A 567 -31.22 18.65 -9.80
N PHE A 568 -30.98 19.88 -10.26
CA PHE A 568 -32.02 20.67 -10.91
C PHE A 568 -32.43 19.98 -12.21
N VAL A 569 -33.72 19.67 -12.35
CA VAL A 569 -34.28 18.98 -13.52
C VAL A 569 -35.38 19.82 -14.16
N HIS A 570 -35.47 19.76 -15.49
CA HIS A 570 -36.62 20.29 -16.21
C HIS A 570 -37.81 19.34 -15.99
N GLY A 571 -38.84 19.79 -15.26
CA GLY A 571 -39.94 18.95 -14.79
C GLY A 571 -40.66 18.14 -15.88
N GLY A 572 -41.02 18.77 -17.00
CA GLY A 572 -41.72 18.09 -18.11
C GLY A 572 -40.88 16.98 -18.79
N ALA A 573 -39.61 17.28 -19.08
CA ALA A 573 -38.67 16.30 -19.64
C ALA A 573 -38.41 15.15 -18.66
N TYR A 574 -38.24 15.44 -17.37
CA TYR A 574 -38.09 14.42 -16.33
C TYR A 574 -39.32 13.51 -16.22
N ALA A 575 -40.52 14.07 -16.23
CA ALA A 575 -41.77 13.30 -16.17
C ALA A 575 -41.93 12.40 -17.41
N ALA A 576 -41.64 12.92 -18.60
CA ALA A 576 -41.64 12.15 -19.85
C ALA A 576 -40.65 10.99 -19.80
N GLY A 577 -39.43 11.24 -19.32
CA GLY A 577 -38.43 10.18 -19.13
C GLY A 577 -38.88 9.15 -18.12
N LYS A 578 -39.44 9.57 -16.98
CA LYS A 578 -39.96 8.65 -15.96
C LYS A 578 -41.06 7.76 -16.52
N ALA A 579 -41.98 8.31 -17.32
CA ALA A 579 -43.04 7.55 -17.97
C ALA A 579 -42.48 6.50 -18.94
N ALA A 580 -41.55 6.88 -19.81
CA ALA A 580 -40.84 5.93 -20.68
C ALA A 580 -40.15 4.82 -19.87
N GLY A 581 -39.47 5.17 -18.78
CA GLY A 581 -38.85 4.18 -17.90
C GLY A 581 -39.82 3.30 -17.13
N THR A 582 -41.08 3.71 -16.91
CA THR A 582 -42.11 2.85 -16.31
C THR A 582 -42.77 1.91 -17.31
N LEU A 583 -42.74 2.26 -18.60
CA LEU A 583 -43.15 1.41 -19.71
C LEU A 583 -42.14 0.31 -20.02
N PHE A 584 -40.94 0.39 -19.43
CA PHE A 584 -40.03 -0.75 -19.32
C PHE A 584 -40.76 -1.92 -18.65
N GLU A 585 -41.30 -2.85 -19.43
CA GLU A 585 -41.98 -4.05 -18.91
C GLU A 585 -41.17 -5.30 -19.21
N PRO A 586 -40.55 -5.95 -18.22
CA PRO A 586 -39.98 -7.28 -18.39
C PRO A 586 -41.04 -8.34 -18.12
N ASN A 587 -42.29 -8.11 -18.56
CA ASN A 587 -43.33 -9.12 -18.59
C ASN A 587 -44.53 -8.60 -19.39
N SER A 588 -44.59 -8.93 -20.68
CA SER A 588 -45.85 -9.26 -21.35
C SER A 588 -45.63 -9.90 -22.72
N VAL A 589 -46.33 -11.03 -22.90
CA VAL A 589 -46.69 -11.78 -24.13
C VAL A 589 -45.60 -12.57 -24.88
N LEU A 590 -45.40 -13.82 -24.47
CA LEU A 590 -45.44 -14.97 -25.39
C LEU A 590 -46.10 -16.17 -24.69
N ALA A 591 -47.44 -16.18 -24.66
CA ALA A 591 -48.17 -17.42 -24.84
C ALA A 591 -48.12 -17.73 -26.34
N GLY A 592 -47.07 -18.45 -26.75
CA GLY A 592 -46.77 -18.82 -28.13
C GLY A 592 -45.59 -19.77 -28.17
#